data_AF-A0A0D8XBC1-F1
#
_entry.id   AF-A0A0D8XBC1-F1
#
_cell.length_a   1.000
_cell.length_b   1.000
_cell.length_c   1.000
_cell.angle_alpha   90.00
_cell.angle_beta   90.00
_cell.angle_gamma   90.00
#
_symmetry.space_group_name_H-M   'P 1'
#
loop_
_entity.id
_entity.type
_entity.pdbx_description
1 polymer ?
#
loop_
_entity_poly.entity_id
_entity_poly.type
_entity_poly.pdbx_seq_one_letter_code
_entity_poly.pdbx_strand_id
1 'polypeptide(L)'
;FIIDLRNIDIDFNDRTRDLIQTLKKESKEIRERVSSPCEYPRVSFLGTSSAVPSKYRNVSGYLLEASPTSAVLVDVGEGTYGQMRVLLGERGCSELLCHLRAVFVTHAHQDHMNGLYTIIDRRKHAMELSGKDYTPLVLVCNRNVLKPLKTYS
;
A
#
# COMPACT_ATOMS: atom_id res chain seq x y z
N PHE A 1 20.82 -13.23 5.93
CA PHE A 1 22.02 -12.42 5.62
C PHE A 1 21.65 -11.47 4.49
N ILE A 2 21.53 -10.16 4.77
CA ILE A 2 21.36 -9.14 3.72
C ILE A 2 22.74 -8.53 3.50
N ILE A 3 23.20 -8.53 2.24
CA ILE A 3 24.52 -8.02 1.86
C ILE A 3 24.31 -6.78 1.00
N ASP A 4 24.98 -5.67 1.35
CA ASP A 4 24.97 -4.44 0.56
C ASP A 4 25.97 -4.56 -0.59
N LEU A 5 25.46 -4.78 -1.80
CA LEU A 5 26.24 -5.07 -3.01
C LEU A 5 26.94 -3.86 -3.62
N ARG A 6 26.80 -2.66 -3.04
CA ARG A 6 27.32 -1.43 -3.64
C ARG A 6 28.79 -1.16 -3.31
N ASN A 7 29.31 -1.78 -2.24
CA ASN A 7 30.62 -1.43 -1.66
C ASN A 7 31.51 -2.64 -1.32
N ILE A 8 31.23 -3.82 -1.89
CA ILE A 8 32.05 -5.02 -1.63
C ILE A 8 32.45 -5.62 -2.98
N ASP A 9 33.74 -5.82 -3.20
CA ASP A 9 34.29 -6.74 -4.21
C ASP A 9 33.97 -8.18 -3.78
N ILE A 10 32.70 -8.56 -3.89
CA ILE A 10 32.27 -9.93 -3.68
C ILE A 10 32.61 -10.66 -4.97
N ASP A 11 33.53 -11.63 -4.88
CA ASP A 11 33.72 -12.59 -5.96
C ASP A 11 32.46 -13.47 -6.05
N PHE A 12 31.48 -12.99 -6.80
CA PHE A 12 30.29 -13.75 -7.09
C PHE A 12 30.69 -15.00 -7.84
N ASN A 13 30.31 -16.16 -7.31
CA ASN A 13 30.41 -17.41 -8.07
C ASN A 13 29.67 -17.27 -9.41
N ASP A 14 30.12 -18.02 -10.41
CA ASP A 14 29.62 -17.90 -11.80
C ASP A 14 28.09 -17.96 -11.86
N ARG A 15 27.48 -18.83 -11.04
CA ARG A 15 26.02 -18.98 -10.91
C ARG A 15 25.31 -17.69 -10.49
N THR A 16 25.89 -16.90 -9.59
CA THR A 16 25.29 -15.63 -9.14
C THR A 16 25.45 -14.56 -10.22
N ARG A 17 26.57 -14.53 -10.94
CA ARG A 17 26.74 -13.63 -12.10
C ARG A 17 25.74 -13.94 -13.20
N ASP A 18 25.54 -15.22 -13.50
CA ASP A 18 24.56 -15.69 -14.49
C ASP A 18 23.13 -15.31 -14.10
N LEU A 19 22.76 -15.48 -12.83
CA LEU A 19 21.44 -15.09 -12.33
C LEU A 19 21.23 -13.58 -12.44
N ILE A 20 22.23 -12.77 -12.07
CA ILE A 20 22.18 -11.31 -12.19
C ILE A 20 22.06 -10.91 -13.67
N GLN A 21 22.81 -11.54 -14.56
CA GLN A 21 22.73 -11.27 -16.01
C GLN A 21 21.37 -11.66 -16.57
N THR A 22 20.81 -12.79 -16.16
CA THR A 22 19.48 -13.25 -16.56
C THR A 22 18.41 -12.27 -16.10
N LEU A 23 18.41 -11.88 -14.82
CA LEU A 23 17.47 -10.90 -14.28
C LEU A 23 17.58 -9.54 -14.98
N LYS A 24 18.80 -9.09 -15.29
CA LYS A 24 19.03 -7.85 -16.06
C LYS A 24 18.45 -7.95 -17.47
N LYS A 25 18.65 -9.08 -18.15
CA LYS A 25 18.12 -9.34 -19.49
C LYS A 25 16.59 -9.37 -19.48
N GLU A 26 15.99 -10.15 -18.59
CA GLU A 26 14.53 -10.24 -18.43
C GLU A 26 13.92 -8.87 -18.09
N SER A 27 14.53 -8.12 -17.17
CA SER A 27 14.07 -6.77 -16.83
C SER A 27 14.14 -5.81 -18.02
N LYS A 28 15.17 -5.91 -18.86
CA LYS A 28 15.31 -5.10 -20.08
C LYS A 28 14.24 -5.47 -21.10
N GLU A 29 14.04 -6.76 -21.36
CA GLU A 29 13.00 -7.24 -22.28
C GLU A 29 11.59 -6.80 -21.82
N ILE A 30 11.30 -6.86 -20.52
CA ILE A 30 10.04 -6.37 -19.96
C ILE A 30 9.89 -4.87 -20.22
N ARG A 31 10.93 -4.07 -19.98
CA ARG A 31 10.90 -2.62 -20.23
C ARG A 31 10.69 -2.29 -21.71
N GLU A 32 11.30 -3.04 -22.61
CA GLU A 32 11.17 -2.84 -24.06
C GLU A 32 9.79 -3.26 -24.61
N ARG A 33 9.13 -4.24 -23.97
CA ARG A 33 7.75 -4.64 -24.30
C ARG A 33 6.70 -3.61 -23.89
N VAL A 34 7.01 -2.76 -22.92
CA VAL A 34 6.08 -1.76 -22.39
C VAL A 34 6.31 -0.44 -23.13
N SER A 35 5.46 -0.15 -24.12
CA SER A 35 5.65 0.96 -25.08
C SER A 35 5.33 2.36 -24.54
N SER A 36 4.85 2.47 -23.29
CA SER A 36 4.52 3.73 -22.62
C SER A 36 4.88 3.64 -21.13
N PRO A 37 5.09 4.76 -20.42
CA PRO A 37 5.18 4.71 -18.96
C PRO A 37 3.90 4.07 -18.40
N CYS A 38 4.04 2.85 -17.91
CA CYS A 38 2.98 2.11 -17.23
C CYS A 38 2.82 2.73 -15.84
N GLU A 39 1.95 3.74 -15.73
CA GLU A 39 1.67 4.43 -14.45
C GLU A 39 0.97 3.49 -13.45
N TYR A 40 0.25 2.48 -13.94
CA TYR A 40 -0.50 1.51 -13.14
C TYR A 40 -0.22 0.08 -13.58
N PRO A 41 -0.15 -0.90 -12.66
CA PRO A 41 -0.43 -0.75 -11.23
C PRO A 41 0.70 -0.04 -10.47
N ARG A 42 0.33 0.82 -9.50
CA ARG A 42 1.26 1.52 -8.62
C ARG A 42 1.13 1.01 -7.20
N VAL A 43 2.27 0.71 -6.56
CA VAL A 43 2.34 0.35 -5.15
C VAL A 43 3.07 1.45 -4.38
N SER A 44 2.39 2.01 -3.40
CA SER A 44 2.92 3.04 -2.51
C SER A 44 3.05 2.48 -1.09
N PHE A 45 4.25 2.57 -0.53
CA PHE A 45 4.55 2.11 0.83
C PHE A 45 4.24 3.25 1.81
N LEU A 46 3.12 3.16 2.52
CA LEU A 46 2.70 4.16 3.48
C LEU A 46 3.33 3.92 4.85
N GLY A 47 3.58 2.65 5.19
CA GLY A 47 4.42 2.28 6.32
C GLY A 47 4.91 0.84 6.24
N THR A 48 6.05 0.60 6.88
CA THR A 48 6.87 -0.62 6.75
C THR A 48 7.51 -1.04 8.07
N SER A 49 7.17 -0.36 9.18
CA SER A 49 7.57 -0.76 10.52
C SER A 49 6.66 -1.89 11.01
N SER A 50 7.21 -2.77 11.85
CA SER A 50 6.48 -3.84 12.52
C SER A 50 6.22 -3.44 13.98
N ALA A 51 5.04 -3.79 14.50
CA ALA A 51 4.55 -3.60 15.85
C ALA A 51 4.39 -2.14 16.31
N VAL A 52 5.42 -1.32 16.17
CA VAL A 52 5.47 0.06 16.67
C VAL A 52 6.03 0.98 15.57
N PRO A 53 5.49 2.19 15.40
CA PRO A 53 6.10 3.17 14.51
C PRO A 53 7.50 3.53 15.01
N SER A 54 8.39 3.84 14.07
CA SER A 54 9.72 4.37 14.36
C SER A 54 9.80 5.82 13.90
N LYS A 55 10.88 6.51 14.27
CA LYS A 55 11.15 7.89 13.82
C LYS A 55 11.06 8.07 12.29
N TYR A 56 11.36 7.02 11.51
CA TYR A 56 11.49 7.10 10.06
C TYR A 56 10.48 6.24 9.29
N ARG A 57 9.71 5.40 9.98
CA ARG A 57 8.79 4.44 9.34
C ARG A 57 7.53 4.32 10.17
N ASN A 58 6.38 4.57 9.55
CA ASN A 58 5.09 4.22 10.11
C ASN A 58 4.86 2.70 10.10
N VAL A 59 3.85 2.22 10.84
CA VAL A 59 3.39 0.82 10.85
C VAL A 59 2.78 0.37 9.52
N SER A 60 2.47 -0.92 9.37
CA SER A 60 2.03 -1.54 8.12
C SER A 60 0.90 -0.77 7.41
N GLY A 61 1.12 -0.46 6.13
CA GLY A 61 0.10 0.14 5.28
C GLY A 61 0.62 0.31 3.86
N TYR A 62 -0.12 -0.22 2.90
CA TYR A 62 0.25 -0.22 1.49
C TYR A 62 -0.94 0.20 0.63
N LEU A 63 -0.70 1.12 -0.29
CA LEU A 63 -1.68 1.56 -1.26
C LEU A 63 -1.37 0.94 -2.61
N LEU A 64 -2.31 0.14 -3.12
CA LEU A 64 -2.28 -0.42 -4.47
C LEU A 64 -3.28 0.32 -5.34
N GLU A 65 -2.78 1.06 -6.32
CA GLU A 65 -3.61 1.73 -7.32
C GLU A 65 -3.59 0.89 -8.59
N ALA A 66 -4.73 0.32 -8.95
CA ALA A 66 -4.88 -0.49 -10.15
C ALA A 66 -5.15 0.37 -11.39
N SER A 67 -5.73 1.55 -11.20
CA SER A 67 -5.99 2.55 -12.24
C SER A 67 -6.22 3.93 -11.58
N PRO A 68 -6.36 5.02 -12.35
CA PRO A 68 -6.70 6.34 -11.79
C PRO A 68 -8.00 6.38 -10.96
N THR A 69 -8.87 5.38 -11.11
CA THR A 69 -10.21 5.31 -10.48
C THR A 69 -10.46 4.02 -9.69
N SER A 70 -9.39 3.28 -9.40
CA SER A 70 -9.46 2.02 -8.65
C SER A 70 -8.24 1.84 -7.77
N ALA A 71 -8.47 1.79 -6.45
CA ALA A 71 -7.44 1.54 -5.47
C ALA A 71 -7.89 0.54 -4.39
N VAL A 72 -6.92 -0.11 -3.78
CA VAL A 72 -7.06 -1.02 -2.64
C VAL A 72 -6.01 -0.66 -1.60
N LEU A 73 -6.36 -0.72 -0.32
CA LEU A 73 -5.39 -0.68 0.77
C LEU A 73 -5.11 -2.10 1.26
N VAL A 74 -3.83 -2.43 1.47
CA VAL A 74 -3.40 -3.66 2.13
C VAL A 74 -2.78 -3.25 3.45
N ASP A 75 -3.37 -3.72 4.54
CA ASP A 75 -3.21 -3.21 5.90
C ASP A 75 -3.44 -1.70 6.02
N VAL A 76 -3.89 -1.29 7.20
CA VAL A 76 -4.20 0.10 7.53
C VAL A 76 -3.84 0.34 8.98
N GLY A 77 -2.55 0.25 9.30
CA GLY A 77 -2.02 0.62 10.61
C GLY A 77 -2.31 2.09 10.94
N GLU A 78 -2.14 2.45 12.21
CA GLU A 78 -2.29 3.83 12.66
C GLU A 78 -1.47 4.80 11.79
N GLY A 79 -2.00 5.98 11.51
CA GLY A 79 -1.30 6.99 10.70
C GLY A 79 -1.34 6.78 9.17
N THR A 80 -1.89 5.65 8.66
CA THR A 80 -1.99 5.38 7.22
C THR A 80 -2.64 6.53 6.43
N TYR A 81 -3.75 7.10 6.92
CA TYR A 81 -4.39 8.25 6.29
C TYR A 81 -3.48 9.50 6.24
N GLY A 82 -2.71 9.74 7.31
CA GLY A 82 -1.74 10.83 7.35
C GLY A 82 -0.66 10.66 6.28
N GLN A 83 -0.15 9.43 6.14
CA GLN A 83 0.83 9.08 5.10
C GLN A 83 0.27 9.23 3.69
N MET A 84 -1.01 8.90 3.46
CA MET A 84 -1.69 9.16 2.18
C MET A 84 -1.77 10.65 1.86
N ARG A 85 -2.08 11.50 2.85
CA ARG A 85 -2.10 12.95 2.68
C ARG A 85 -0.72 13.52 2.36
N VAL A 86 0.34 13.01 2.98
CA VAL A 86 1.72 13.42 2.66
C VAL A 86 2.07 13.06 1.22
N LEU A 87 1.67 11.87 0.76
CA LEU A 87 1.98 11.38 -0.58
C LEU A 87 1.18 12.09 -1.69
N LEU A 88 -0.14 12.26 -1.48
CA LEU A 88 -1.09 12.66 -2.54
C LEU A 88 -1.59 14.10 -2.39
N GLY A 89 -1.25 14.77 -1.29
CA GLY A 89 -1.89 16.01 -0.88
C GLY A 89 -3.34 15.79 -0.43
N GLU A 90 -3.99 16.88 0.00
CA GLU A 90 -5.34 16.83 0.54
C GLU A 90 -6.39 16.46 -0.51
N ARG A 91 -6.33 17.13 -1.66
CA ARG A 91 -7.25 16.89 -2.78
C ARG A 91 -7.08 15.48 -3.36
N GLY A 92 -5.84 15.07 -3.64
CA GLY A 92 -5.57 13.75 -4.20
C GLY A 92 -5.96 12.61 -3.25
N CYS A 93 -5.74 12.79 -1.95
CA CYS A 93 -6.19 11.83 -0.95
C CYS A 93 -7.72 11.71 -0.91
N SER A 94 -8.46 12.82 -0.98
CA SER A 94 -9.93 12.82 -1.04
C SER A 94 -10.46 12.14 -2.30
N GLU A 95 -9.89 12.45 -3.47
CA GLU A 95 -10.24 11.81 -4.74
C GLU A 95 -9.96 10.29 -4.71
N LEU A 96 -8.79 9.89 -4.21
CA LEU A 96 -8.43 8.48 -4.07
C LEU A 96 -9.34 7.75 -3.07
N LEU A 97 -9.68 8.40 -1.95
CA LEU A 97 -10.63 7.85 -0.99
C LEU A 97 -11.99 7.60 -1.62
N CYS A 98 -12.45 8.38 -2.60
CA CYS A 98 -13.68 8.10 -3.35
C CYS A 98 -13.54 6.86 -4.26
N HIS A 99 -12.34 6.62 -4.79
CA HIS A 99 -12.02 5.49 -5.69
C HIS A 99 -11.56 4.21 -4.98
N LEU A 100 -11.40 4.25 -3.66
CA LEU A 100 -11.05 3.10 -2.83
C LEU A 100 -12.15 2.03 -2.89
N ARG A 101 -11.83 0.84 -3.41
CA ARG A 101 -12.79 -0.26 -3.58
C ARG A 101 -12.78 -1.24 -2.42
N ALA A 102 -11.59 -1.52 -1.88
CA ALA A 102 -11.44 -2.50 -0.81
C ALA A 102 -10.31 -2.14 0.16
N VAL A 103 -10.41 -2.66 1.37
CA VAL A 103 -9.31 -2.77 2.32
C VAL A 103 -9.10 -4.24 2.65
N PHE A 104 -7.87 -4.72 2.48
CA PHE A 104 -7.45 -6.05 2.87
C PHE A 104 -6.66 -5.94 4.17
N VAL A 105 -7.14 -6.54 5.25
CA VAL A 105 -6.42 -6.59 6.54
C VAL A 105 -5.89 -8.00 6.74
N THR A 106 -4.56 -8.12 6.76
CA THR A 106 -3.86 -9.41 6.78
C THR A 106 -4.15 -10.21 8.05
N HIS A 107 -4.12 -9.56 9.22
CA HIS A 107 -4.39 -10.17 10.53
C HIS A 107 -4.75 -9.11 11.58
N ALA A 108 -5.13 -9.56 12.78
CA ALA A 108 -5.74 -8.72 13.81
C ALA A 108 -4.73 -8.13 14.83
N HIS A 109 -3.53 -7.78 14.38
CA HIS A 109 -2.63 -6.97 15.19
C HIS A 109 -2.88 -5.48 14.93
N GLN A 110 -2.72 -4.68 15.99
CA GLN A 110 -3.07 -3.26 15.99
C GLN A 110 -2.32 -2.45 14.94
N ASP A 111 -1.04 -2.78 14.71
CA ASP A 111 -0.18 -2.18 13.71
C ASP A 111 -0.60 -2.45 12.26
N HIS A 112 -1.58 -3.32 12.04
CA HIS A 112 -2.15 -3.63 10.72
C HIS A 112 -3.58 -3.11 10.52
N MET A 113 -4.30 -2.70 11.58
CA MET A 113 -5.73 -2.41 11.48
C MET A 113 -6.24 -1.15 12.20
N ASN A 114 -5.47 -0.55 13.11
CA ASN A 114 -5.97 0.57 13.92
C ASN A 114 -6.35 1.82 13.10
N GLY A 115 -5.76 2.02 11.92
CA GLY A 115 -6.10 3.10 11.00
C GLY A 115 -7.41 2.90 10.23
N LEU A 116 -8.03 1.72 10.29
CA LEU A 116 -9.23 1.38 9.52
C LEU A 116 -10.40 2.34 9.80
N TYR A 117 -10.64 2.67 11.07
CA TYR A 117 -11.72 3.59 11.47
C TYR A 117 -11.55 4.97 10.83
N THR A 118 -10.33 5.50 10.84
CA THR A 118 -9.98 6.76 10.18
C THR A 118 -10.22 6.68 8.67
N ILE A 119 -9.87 5.57 8.01
CA ILE A 119 -10.11 5.41 6.57
C ILE A 119 -11.62 5.40 6.26
N ILE A 120 -12.43 4.71 7.06
CA ILE A 120 -13.89 4.65 6.88
C ILE A 120 -14.51 6.04 7.05
N ASP A 121 -14.17 6.73 8.14
CA ASP A 121 -14.65 8.08 8.43
C ASP A 121 -14.28 9.08 7.33
N ARG A 122 -12.99 9.11 6.95
CA ARG A 122 -12.50 10.04 5.92
C ARG A 122 -13.03 9.71 4.55
N ARG A 123 -13.24 8.43 4.21
CA ARG A 123 -13.90 8.03 2.97
C ARG A 123 -15.34 8.52 2.93
N LYS A 124 -16.11 8.33 4.00
CA LYS A 124 -17.50 8.83 4.07
C LYS A 124 -17.53 10.34 3.82
N HIS A 125 -16.69 11.09 4.52
CA HIS A 125 -16.59 12.54 4.35
C HIS A 125 -16.18 12.95 2.93
N ALA A 126 -15.20 12.27 2.32
CA ALA A 126 -14.78 12.54 0.94
C ALA A 126 -15.92 12.29 -0.06
N MET A 127 -16.71 11.22 0.13
CA MET A 127 -17.86 10.93 -0.73
C MET A 127 -18.95 12.01 -0.61
N GLU A 128 -19.28 12.43 0.62
CA GLU A 128 -20.23 13.53 0.89
C GLU A 128 -19.80 14.82 0.20
N LEU A 129 -18.55 15.23 0.35
CA LEU A 129 -18.00 16.43 -0.30
C LEU A 129 -17.98 16.34 -1.83
N SER A 130 -17.82 15.12 -2.39
CA SER A 130 -17.83 14.90 -3.83
C SER A 130 -19.23 14.90 -4.45
N GLY A 131 -20.29 14.92 -3.63
CA GLY A 131 -21.68 14.80 -4.10
C GLY A 131 -22.00 13.43 -4.73
N LYS A 132 -21.17 12.41 -4.50
CA LYS A 132 -21.37 11.05 -5.01
C LYS A 132 -22.19 10.23 -4.02
N ASP A 133 -23.02 9.33 -4.55
CA ASP A 133 -23.72 8.34 -3.73
C ASP A 133 -22.74 7.46 -2.97
N TYR A 134 -23.07 7.16 -1.71
CA TYR A 134 -22.25 6.31 -0.87
C TYR A 134 -22.13 4.91 -1.48
N THR A 135 -20.89 4.47 -1.71
CA THR A 135 -20.58 3.13 -2.19
C THR A 135 -19.92 2.36 -1.06
N PRO A 136 -20.51 1.23 -0.60
CA PRO A 136 -19.95 0.42 0.47
C PRO A 136 -18.49 0.04 0.21
N LEU A 137 -17.66 0.19 1.24
CA LEU A 137 -16.27 -0.24 1.21
C LEU A 137 -16.19 -1.75 1.48
N VAL A 138 -15.55 -2.51 0.59
CA VAL A 138 -15.34 -3.95 0.81
C VAL A 138 -14.20 -4.15 1.80
N LEU A 139 -14.46 -4.84 2.91
CA LEU A 139 -13.44 -5.24 3.86
C LEU A 139 -13.15 -6.74 3.72
N VAL A 140 -11.93 -7.08 3.33
CA VAL A 140 -11.44 -8.46 3.30
C VAL A 140 -10.54 -8.66 4.51
N CYS A 141 -10.97 -9.49 5.46
CA CYS A 141 -10.25 -9.68 6.71
C CYS A 141 -10.59 -11.02 7.39
N ASN A 142 -9.84 -11.38 8.44
CA ASN A 142 -10.18 -12.52 9.28
C ASN A 142 -11.26 -12.19 10.33
N ARG A 143 -11.79 -13.22 11.02
CA ARG A 143 -12.83 -13.05 12.05
C ARG A 143 -12.42 -12.14 13.22
N ASN A 144 -11.12 -12.05 13.53
CA ASN A 144 -10.64 -11.27 14.66
C ASN A 144 -10.58 -9.77 14.36
N VAL A 145 -10.37 -9.40 13.09
CA VAL A 145 -10.49 -8.00 12.63
C VAL A 145 -11.95 -7.53 12.69
N LEU A 146 -12.91 -8.42 12.38
CA LEU A 146 -14.33 -8.09 12.38
C LEU A 146 -14.92 -7.83 13.78
N LYS A 147 -14.34 -8.45 14.83
CA LYS A 147 -14.85 -8.34 16.21
C LYS A 147 -14.87 -6.90 16.74
N PRO A 148 -13.75 -6.15 16.70
CA PRO A 148 -13.74 -4.73 17.08
C PRO A 148 -14.76 -3.91 16.29
N LEU A 149 -14.84 -4.10 14.97
CA LEU A 149 -15.77 -3.36 14.13
C LEU A 149 -17.21 -3.54 14.60
N LYS A 150 -17.66 -4.77 14.87
CA LYS A 150 -19.02 -5.03 15.39
C LYS A 150 -19.28 -4.47 16.80
N THR A 151 -18.23 -4.26 17.58
CA THR A 151 -18.33 -3.79 18.97
C THR A 151 -18.43 -2.26 19.02
N TYR A 152 -17.78 -1.58 18.07
CA TYR A 152 -17.65 -0.13 18.04
C TYR A 152 -18.37 0.54 16.85
N SER A 153 -19.11 -0.22 16.02
CA SER A 153 -19.97 0.27 14.93
C SER A 153 -21.40 0.54 15.39
#